data_AF-A0A5E7ZSF3-F1
#
_entry.id   AF-A0A5E7ZSF3-F1
#
_cell.length_a   1.000
_cell.length_b   1.000
_cell.length_c   1.000
_cell.angle_alpha   90.00
_cell.angle_beta   90.00
_cell.angle_gamma   90.00
#
_symmetry.space_group_name_H-M   'P 1'
#
loop_
_entity.id
_entity.type
_entity.pdbx_description
1 polymer ?
#
loop_
_entity_poly.entity_id
_entity_poly.type
_entity_poly.pdbx_seq_one_letter_code
_entity_poly.pdbx_strand_id
1 'polypeptide(L)'
;MEEALRAKLLETVALKALVDTRVDWGLRPQGSALPGVALFGVTGIPGMTMTGASGWTRSRVQIDVWGRTYKAARDVADTIAGEGGALVGFRGTVREVRLRTFILGRRTGDDTDAQGPIFRQSIDVLVWHAN
;
A
#
# COMPACT_ATOMS: atom_id res chain seq x y z
N MET A 1 -11.80 -4.88 2.18
CA MET A 1 -10.49 -4.55 2.78
C MET A 1 -9.81 -3.42 2.02
N GLU A 2 -9.90 -3.48 0.71
CA GLU A 2 -9.31 -2.62 -0.31
C GLU A 2 -9.64 -1.14 -0.07
N GLU A 3 -10.92 -0.81 0.07
CA GLU A 3 -11.35 0.57 0.35
C GLU A 3 -10.85 1.09 1.69
N ALA A 4 -10.86 0.25 2.72
CA ALA A 4 -10.39 0.62 4.06
C ALA A 4 -8.87 0.86 4.07
N LEU A 5 -8.09 0.00 3.40
CA LEU A 5 -6.65 0.18 3.27
C LEU A 5 -6.31 1.42 2.45
N ARG A 6 -7.01 1.65 1.33
CA ARG A 6 -6.86 2.86 0.52
C ARG A 6 -7.22 4.12 1.32
N ALA A 7 -8.32 4.10 2.07
CA ALA A 7 -8.74 5.21 2.92
C ALA A 7 -7.68 5.52 3.98
N LYS A 8 -7.14 4.51 4.65
CA LYS A 8 -6.05 4.68 5.63
C LYS A 8 -4.84 5.41 5.02
N LEU A 9 -4.46 5.06 3.79
CA LEU A 9 -3.36 5.72 3.08
C LEU A 9 -3.72 7.17 2.72
N LEU A 10 -4.91 7.43 2.17
CA LEU A 10 -5.36 8.79 1.82
C LEU A 10 -5.54 9.71 3.04
N GLU A 11 -5.90 9.16 4.20
CA GLU A 11 -6.02 9.87 5.48
C GLU A 11 -4.65 10.17 6.12
N THR A 12 -3.57 9.55 5.64
CA THR A 12 -2.23 9.79 6.16
C THR A 12 -1.71 11.13 5.62
N VAL A 13 -1.65 12.14 6.49
CA VAL A 13 -1.26 13.52 6.14
C VAL A 13 0.08 13.59 5.40
N ALA A 14 1.11 12.87 5.89
CA ALA A 14 2.44 12.86 5.28
C ALA A 14 2.42 12.26 3.86
N LEU A 15 1.63 11.22 3.62
CA LEU A 15 1.50 10.62 2.30
C LEU A 15 0.71 11.56 1.36
N LYS A 16 -0.41 12.10 1.84
CA LYS A 16 -1.23 13.04 1.07
C LYS A 16 -0.45 14.28 0.63
N ALA A 17 0.48 14.78 1.45
CA ALA A 17 1.35 15.89 1.07
C ALA A 17 2.24 15.59 -0.15
N LEU A 18 2.56 14.32 -0.42
CA LEU A 18 3.45 13.91 -1.51
C LEU A 18 2.68 13.43 -2.75
N VAL A 19 1.61 12.67 -2.57
CA VAL A 19 0.87 12.04 -3.68
C VAL A 19 -0.54 12.60 -3.88
N ASP A 20 -0.99 13.53 -3.04
CA ASP A 20 -2.36 14.04 -2.98
C ASP A 20 -3.37 12.88 -2.89
N THR A 21 -4.22 12.71 -3.90
CA THR A 21 -5.19 11.61 -3.97
C THR A 21 -4.76 10.45 -4.88
N ARG A 22 -3.51 10.42 -5.35
CA ARG A 22 -2.98 9.43 -6.33
C ARG A 22 -2.59 8.11 -5.65
N VAL A 23 -3.58 7.48 -5.03
CA VAL A 23 -3.50 6.12 -4.45
C VAL A 23 -4.59 5.30 -5.12
N ASP A 24 -4.21 4.43 -6.05
CA ASP A 24 -5.14 3.70 -6.91
C ASP A 24 -5.02 2.19 -6.71
N TRP A 25 -6.13 1.47 -6.84
CA TRP A 25 -6.13 0.01 -6.79
C TRP A 25 -6.02 -0.56 -8.20
N GLY A 26 -5.12 -1.52 -8.40
CA GLY A 26 -4.77 -2.06 -9.71
C GLY A 26 -3.90 -1.10 -10.50
N LEU A 27 -4.47 -0.49 -11.53
CA LEU A 27 -3.70 0.28 -12.50
C LEU A 27 -3.69 1.78 -12.17
N ARG A 28 -2.50 2.38 -12.19
CA ARG A 28 -2.35 3.84 -12.18
C ARG A 28 -2.84 4.42 -13.52
N PRO A 29 -3.69 5.46 -13.55
CA PRO A 29 -4.12 6.09 -14.79
C PRO A 29 -2.93 6.52 -15.66
N GLN A 30 -3.02 6.25 -16.97
CA GLN A 30 -1.97 6.64 -17.91
C GLN A 30 -1.82 8.17 -17.91
N GLY A 31 -0.57 8.64 -17.90
CA GLY A 31 -0.27 10.08 -17.88
C GLY A 31 -0.53 10.76 -16.53
N SER A 32 -0.90 10.04 -15.46
CA SER A 32 -1.03 10.67 -14.14
C SER A 32 0.30 11.24 -13.64
N ALA A 33 0.23 12.32 -12.86
CA ALA A 33 1.41 12.93 -12.28
C ALA A 33 2.12 11.97 -11.31
N LEU A 34 3.45 12.06 -11.26
CA LEU A 34 4.28 11.35 -10.28
C LEU A 34 4.73 12.33 -9.19
N PRO A 35 4.86 11.89 -7.92
CA PRO A 35 4.76 10.50 -7.47
C PRO A 35 3.32 10.01 -7.31
N GLY A 36 3.11 8.70 -7.42
CA GLY A 36 1.81 8.04 -7.26
C GLY A 36 1.95 6.60 -6.75
N VAL A 37 0.86 6.04 -6.23
CA VAL A 37 0.84 4.72 -5.56
C VAL A 37 -0.18 3.82 -6.24
N ALA A 38 0.22 2.58 -6.52
CA ALA A 38 -0.65 1.51 -7.03
C ALA A 38 -0.70 0.34 -6.03
N LEU A 39 -1.90 -0.14 -5.72
CA LEU A 39 -2.17 -1.22 -4.77
C LEU A 39 -2.63 -2.48 -5.51
N PHE A 40 -2.07 -3.63 -5.17
CA PHE A 40 -2.43 -4.92 -5.78
C PHE A 40 -2.74 -5.94 -4.70
N GLY A 41 -3.93 -6.54 -4.74
CA GLY A 41 -4.21 -7.74 -3.97
C GLY A 41 -3.45 -8.93 -4.56
N VAL A 42 -2.51 -9.50 -3.81
CA VAL A 42 -1.70 -10.65 -4.26
C VAL A 42 -2.34 -11.95 -3.82
N THR A 43 -2.80 -12.03 -2.57
CA THR A 43 -3.49 -13.20 -2.02
C THR A 43 -4.55 -12.79 -1.00
N GLY A 44 -5.51 -13.68 -0.75
CA GLY A 44 -6.48 -13.58 0.33
C GLY A 44 -6.79 -14.96 0.88
N ILE A 45 -6.27 -15.27 2.07
CA ILE A 45 -6.42 -16.57 2.72
C ILE A 45 -7.33 -16.38 3.93
N PRO A 46 -8.57 -16.91 3.91
CA PRO A 46 -9.42 -16.91 5.09
C PRO A 46 -8.72 -17.62 6.25
N GLY A 47 -8.77 -17.02 7.43
CA GLY A 47 -8.30 -17.64 8.64
C GLY A 47 -9.26 -18.76 9.03
N MET A 48 -8.73 -19.98 9.11
CA MET A 48 -9.48 -21.17 9.48
C MET A 48 -8.91 -21.78 10.76
N THR A 49 -9.80 -22.39 11.54
CA THR A 49 -9.52 -23.22 12.69
C THR A 49 -10.18 -24.57 12.48
N MET A 50 -9.85 -25.58 13.30
CA MET A 50 -10.52 -26.89 13.23
C MET A 50 -12.02 -26.82 13.59
N THR A 51 -12.48 -25.68 14.14
CA THR A 51 -13.89 -25.42 14.47
C THR A 51 -14.56 -24.45 13.48
N GLY A 52 -13.88 -24.03 12.41
CA GLY A 52 -14.42 -23.13 11.38
C GLY A 52 -13.64 -21.83 11.21
N ALA A 53 -14.26 -20.83 10.59
CA ALA A 53 -13.62 -19.55 10.29
C ALA A 53 -13.23 -18.77 11.55
N SER A 54 -12.02 -18.21 11.59
CA SER A 54 -11.54 -17.40 12.72
C SER A 54 -12.13 -15.99 12.76
N GLY A 55 -12.91 -15.61 11.74
CA GLY A 55 -13.41 -14.25 11.53
C GLY A 55 -12.38 -13.27 10.98
N TRP A 56 -11.14 -13.72 10.71
CA TRP A 56 -10.10 -12.92 10.09
C TRP A 56 -9.71 -13.49 8.74
N THR A 57 -9.42 -12.63 7.76
CA THR A 57 -8.78 -13.01 6.50
C THR A 57 -7.39 -12.39 6.45
N ARG A 58 -6.40 -13.17 6.02
CA ARG A 58 -5.02 -12.72 5.84
C ARG A 58 -4.74 -12.54 4.35
N SER A 59 -4.54 -11.29 3.94
CA SER A 59 -4.25 -10.92 2.56
C SER A 59 -2.84 -10.37 2.42
N ARG A 60 -2.15 -10.68 1.33
CA ARG A 60 -0.93 -9.95 0.94
C ARG A 60 -1.31 -8.88 -0.07
N VAL A 61 -0.91 -7.64 0.21
CA VAL A 61 -1.07 -6.50 -0.70
C VAL A 61 0.32 -6.02 -1.09
N GLN A 62 0.56 -5.95 -2.39
CA GLN A 62 1.75 -5.28 -2.92
C GLN A 62 1.39 -3.82 -3.20
N ILE A 63 2.26 -2.92 -2.75
CA ILE A 63 2.13 -1.48 -2.90
C ILE A 63 3.33 -0.99 -3.71
N ASP A 64 3.07 -0.57 -4.95
CA ASP A 64 4.08 -0.04 -5.83
C ASP A 64 3.99 1.49 -5.86
N VAL A 65 5.06 2.13 -5.40
CA VAL A 65 5.23 3.59 -5.41
C VAL A 65 6.11 3.97 -6.59
N TRP A 66 5.63 4.90 -7.41
CA TRP A 66 6.35 5.40 -8.57
C TRP A 66 6.72 6.87 -8.40
N GLY A 67 7.92 7.25 -8.83
CA GLY A 67 8.42 8.63 -8.78
C GLY A 67 9.34 8.98 -9.95
N ARG A 68 9.46 10.28 -10.26
CA ARG A 68 10.41 10.79 -11.27
C ARG A 68 11.87 10.69 -10.83
N THR A 69 12.10 10.60 -9.53
CA THR A 69 13.44 10.38 -8.96
C THR A 69 13.35 9.24 -7.96
N TYR A 70 14.48 8.55 -7.77
CA TYR A 70 14.61 7.52 -6.75
C TYR A 70 14.23 8.08 -5.37
N LYS A 71 14.70 9.29 -5.04
CA LYS A 71 14.39 9.96 -3.78
C LYS A 71 12.88 10.20 -3.61
N ALA A 72 12.20 10.72 -4.62
CA ALA A 72 10.75 10.95 -4.54
C ALA A 72 9.96 9.65 -4.31
N ALA A 73 10.34 8.57 -5.00
CA ALA A 73 9.73 7.26 -4.78
C ALA A 73 10.04 6.71 -3.37
N ARG A 74 11.27 6.93 -2.88
CA ARG A 74 11.72 6.49 -1.56
C ARG A 74 11.01 7.23 -0.42
N ASP A 75 10.93 8.56 -0.50
CA ASP A 75 10.28 9.40 0.51
C ASP A 75 8.81 8.99 0.69
N VAL A 76 8.10 8.76 -0.43
CA VAL A 76 6.72 8.24 -0.39
C VAL A 76 6.66 6.84 0.21
N ALA A 77 7.55 5.93 -0.20
CA ALA A 77 7.60 4.58 0.36
C ALA A 77 7.87 4.57 1.88
N ASP A 78 8.68 5.51 2.38
CA ASP A 78 8.97 5.64 3.80
C ASP A 78 7.77 6.18 4.60
N THR A 79 6.91 7.03 4.03
CA THR A 79 5.64 7.40 4.69
C THR A 79 4.70 6.21 4.88
N ILE A 80 4.81 5.17 4.04
CA ILE A 80 3.96 3.97 4.10
C ILE A 80 4.58 2.91 5.02
N ALA A 81 5.87 2.62 4.83
CA ALA A 81 6.54 1.44 5.37
C ALA A 81 7.92 1.72 6.01
N GLY A 82 8.27 3.00 6.19
CA GLY A 82 9.43 3.42 6.97
C GLY A 82 9.16 3.35 8.48
N GLU A 83 10.14 3.72 9.28
CA GLU A 83 9.96 3.81 10.73
C GLU A 83 8.82 4.80 11.07
N GLY A 84 7.83 4.36 11.84
CA GLY A 84 6.62 5.15 12.12
C GLY A 84 5.69 5.34 10.91
N GLY A 85 5.94 4.64 9.80
CA GLY A 85 5.11 4.69 8.60
C GLY A 85 3.68 4.21 8.83
N ALA A 86 2.77 4.65 7.97
CA ALA A 86 1.32 4.49 8.15
C ALA A 86 0.85 3.04 8.36
N LEU A 87 1.57 2.06 7.81
CA LEU A 87 1.21 0.64 7.85
C LEU A 87 2.16 -0.20 8.71
N VAL A 88 3.16 0.39 9.37
CA VAL A 88 4.08 -0.37 10.23
C VAL A 88 3.40 -0.68 11.56
N GLY A 89 2.98 -1.93 11.75
CA GLY A 89 2.32 -2.38 12.97
C GLY A 89 0.94 -1.75 13.21
N PHE A 90 0.31 -1.17 12.18
CA PHE A 90 -0.98 -0.52 12.32
C PHE A 90 -2.03 -1.52 12.81
N ARG A 91 -2.84 -1.09 13.77
CA ARG A 91 -3.97 -1.83 14.32
C ARG A 91 -5.09 -0.84 14.59
N GLY A 92 -6.19 -0.96 13.87
CA GLY A 92 -7.32 -0.05 14.02
C GLY A 92 -8.51 -0.45 13.16
N THR A 93 -9.57 0.32 13.24
CA THR A 93 -10.76 0.17 12.38
C THR A 93 -10.79 1.33 11.40
N VAL A 94 -10.97 1.04 10.12
CA VAL A 94 -11.10 2.04 9.05
C VAL A 94 -12.28 1.64 8.19
N ARG A 95 -13.25 2.54 8.00
CA ARG A 95 -14.51 2.25 7.29
C ARG A 95 -15.16 0.94 7.76
N GLU A 96 -15.31 0.79 9.08
CA GLU A 96 -15.89 -0.40 9.74
C GLU A 96 -15.09 -1.71 9.59
N VAL A 97 -14.01 -1.72 8.80
CA VAL A 97 -13.11 -2.88 8.66
C VAL A 97 -12.00 -2.78 9.68
N ARG A 98 -11.85 -3.81 10.51
CA ARG A 98 -10.69 -3.94 11.41
C ARG A 98 -9.49 -4.36 10.58
N LEU A 99 -8.41 -3.59 10.65
CA LEU A 99 -7.16 -3.84 9.95
C LEU A 99 -6.02 -4.06 10.94
N ARG A 100 -5.14 -5.01 10.60
CA ARG A 100 -3.81 -5.15 11.21
C ARG A 100 -2.80 -5.34 10.11
N THR A 101 -1.71 -4.58 10.12
CA THR A 101 -0.73 -4.61 9.03
C THR A 101 0.68 -4.85 9.52
N PHE A 102 1.44 -5.57 8.70
CA PHE A 102 2.85 -5.84 8.90
C PHE A 102 3.59 -5.76 7.57
N ILE A 103 4.76 -5.11 7.54
CA ILE A 103 5.58 -5.00 6.33
C ILE A 103 6.37 -6.30 6.17
N LEU A 104 6.14 -7.01 5.06
CA LEU A 104 6.84 -8.26 4.74
C LEU A 104 8.18 -8.01 4.05
N GLY A 105 8.24 -7.01 3.19
CA GLY A 105 9.42 -6.78 2.37
C GLY A 105 9.33 -5.50 1.58
N ARG A 106 10.49 -5.03 1.15
CA ARG A 106 10.64 -3.86 0.29
C ARG A 106 11.64 -4.19 -0.79
N ARG A 107 11.40 -3.68 -2.00
CA ARG A 107 12.27 -3.90 -3.15
C ARG A 107 12.27 -2.66 -4.03
N THR A 108 13.41 -2.38 -4.63
CA THR A 108 13.57 -1.31 -5.60
C THR A 108 13.37 -1.84 -7.00
N GLY A 109 12.99 -0.96 -7.92
CA GLY A 109 13.01 -1.21 -9.34
C GLY A 109 12.95 0.10 -10.10
N ASP A 110 12.98 -0.01 -11.40
CA ASP A 110 12.94 1.10 -12.32
C ASP A 110 12.27 0.65 -13.62
N ASP A 111 11.81 1.63 -14.37
CA ASP A 111 11.23 1.45 -15.69
C ASP A 111 11.45 2.75 -16.48
N THR A 112 10.95 2.84 -17.71
CA THR A 112 11.03 4.03 -18.55
C THR A 112 9.66 4.35 -19.14
N ASP A 113 9.28 5.63 -19.11
CA ASP A 113 8.14 6.14 -19.85
C ASP A 113 8.58 7.13 -20.95
N ALA A 114 7.61 7.74 -21.63
CA ALA A 114 7.89 8.69 -22.71
C ALA A 114 8.70 9.92 -22.28
N GLN A 115 8.79 10.22 -20.98
CA GLN A 115 9.55 11.35 -20.43
C GLN A 115 10.89 10.91 -19.81
N GLY A 116 11.21 9.60 -19.83
CA GLY A 116 12.47 9.06 -19.35
C GLY A 116 12.30 8.07 -18.18
N PRO A 117 13.35 7.85 -17.38
CA PRO A 117 13.32 6.84 -16.33
C PRO A 117 12.33 7.21 -15.23
N ILE A 118 11.66 6.18 -14.71
CA ILE A 118 10.80 6.24 -13.53
C ILE A 118 11.28 5.22 -12.52
N PHE A 119 11.20 5.58 -11.25
CA PHE A 119 11.73 4.77 -10.16
C PHE A 119 10.59 4.17 -9.36
N ARG A 120 10.72 2.88 -9.04
CA ARG A 120 9.75 2.13 -8.27
C ARG A 120 10.29 1.73 -6.89
N GLN A 121 9.47 1.89 -5.88
CA GLN A 121 9.60 1.19 -4.61
C GLN A 121 8.39 0.25 -4.46
N SER A 122 8.66 -1.05 -4.41
CA SER A 122 7.64 -2.09 -4.21
C SER A 122 7.67 -2.52 -2.75
N ILE A 123 6.52 -2.49 -2.08
CA ILE A 123 6.36 -2.86 -0.67
C ILE A 123 5.35 -3.99 -0.60
N ASP A 124 5.70 -5.07 0.08
CA ASP A 124 4.77 -6.14 0.41
C ASP A 124 4.25 -5.95 1.83
N VAL A 125 2.93 -5.91 1.97
CA VAL A 125 2.24 -5.77 3.25
C VAL A 125 1.33 -6.96 3.49
N LEU A 126 1.47 -7.58 4.66
CA LEU A 126 0.52 -8.56 5.15
C LEU A 126 -0.59 -7.82 5.91
N VAL A 127 -1.82 -7.99 5.46
CA VAL A 127 -3.01 -7.32 6.00
C VAL A 127 -3.95 -8.38 6.55
N TRP A 128 -4.15 -8.37 7.85
CA TRP A 128 -5.26 -9.07 8.46
C TRP A 128 -6.46 -8.14 8.49
N HIS A 129 -7.58 -8.62 7.99
CA HIS A 129 -8.83 -7.87 7.98
C HIS A 129 -9.99 -8.70 8.47
N ALA A 130 -10.93 -8.02 9.13
CA ALA A 130 -12.18 -8.60 9.58
C ALA A 130 -13.26 -7.52 9.48
N ASN A 131 -14.39 -7.90 8.88
CA ASN A 131 -15.61 -7.11 8.91
C ASN A 131 -16.36 -7.33 10.24
#